data_AF-Q4ZSL6-F1
#
_entry.id   AF-Q4ZSL6-F1
#
_cell.length_a   1.000
_cell.length_b   1.000
_cell.length_c   1.000
_cell.angle_alpha   90.00
_cell.angle_beta   90.00
_cell.angle_gamma   90.00
#
_symmetry.space_group_name_H-M   'P 1'
#
loop_
_entity.id
_entity.type
_entity.pdbx_description
1 polymer ?
#
loop_
_entity_poly.entity_id
_entity_poly.type
_entity_poly.pdbx_seq_one_letter_code
_entity_poly.pdbx_strand_id
1 'polypeptide(L)'
;MLLRAVVPKGSALAGFAPGHLPPSIPRTSPTEPSPVPVWPISVLECSVEEVHCSRSMKIMARTKYTVEKVLYFANQKSALHVGPNEEKIDSDLYRTVQALVEKGDIHLCGTDDSGEYFKTTKSGEIHLLKLQIAWRKSHQKDVADHQAALTLLTA
;
A
#
# COMPACT_ATOMS: atom_id res chain seq x y z
N MET A 1 -73.47 12.25 23.11
CA MET A 1 -73.81 13.48 22.35
C MET A 1 -72.71 14.51 22.59
N LEU A 2 -72.17 15.06 21.49
CA LEU A 2 -71.31 16.26 21.34
C LEU A 2 -70.00 16.33 22.15
N LEU A 3 -68.82 16.10 21.56
CA LEU A 3 -68.00 17.05 20.77
C LEU A 3 -67.70 18.38 21.49
N ARG A 4 -66.42 18.62 21.81
CA ARG A 4 -65.54 19.60 21.09
C ARG A 4 -64.18 19.75 21.78
N ALA A 5 -63.15 19.72 20.95
CA ALA A 5 -61.77 20.08 21.29
C ALA A 5 -61.60 21.60 21.38
N VAL A 6 -60.68 22.06 22.23
CA VAL A 6 -60.02 23.37 22.13
C VAL A 6 -58.58 23.20 22.60
N VAL A 7 -57.63 23.49 21.71
CA VAL A 7 -56.24 23.84 22.04
C VAL A 7 -56.14 25.36 22.08
N PRO A 8 -55.38 25.92 23.04
CA PRO A 8 -54.50 27.01 22.65
C PRO A 8 -53.09 26.88 23.25
N LYS A 9 -52.15 26.75 22.31
CA LYS A 9 -50.85 27.42 22.17
C LYS A 9 -50.47 28.44 23.26
N GLY A 10 -49.35 28.20 23.93
CA GLY A 10 -48.66 29.18 24.77
C GLY A 10 -47.19 28.78 24.96
N SER A 11 -46.31 29.45 24.23
CA SER A 11 -44.85 29.34 24.36
C SER A 11 -44.34 30.06 25.60
N ALA A 12 -43.19 29.58 26.10
CA ALA A 12 -41.99 30.36 26.44
C ALA A 12 -41.44 30.19 27.87
N LEU A 13 -40.11 30.31 27.91
CA LEU A 13 -39.20 30.54 29.03
C LEU A 13 -38.81 29.29 29.84
N ALA A 14 -37.68 28.67 29.50
CA ALA A 14 -36.32 29.07 29.87
C ALA A 14 -36.07 28.93 31.38
N GLY A 15 -35.19 28.00 31.74
CA GLY A 15 -34.56 28.00 33.05
C GLY A 15 -34.15 26.62 33.55
N PHE A 16 -32.84 26.48 33.72
CA PHE A 16 -32.16 25.65 34.72
C PHE A 16 -31.92 24.16 34.42
N ALA A 17 -30.70 23.95 33.87
CA ALA A 17 -29.65 23.11 34.43
C ALA A 17 -29.97 21.63 34.78
N PRO A 18 -29.45 20.67 34.00
CA PRO A 18 -29.09 19.36 34.52
C PRO A 18 -27.68 19.42 35.08
N GLY A 19 -27.58 19.29 36.41
CA GLY A 19 -26.35 18.90 37.06
C GLY A 19 -25.86 17.54 36.55
N HIS A 20 -24.54 17.45 36.40
CA HIS A 20 -23.70 16.26 36.46
C HIS A 20 -23.98 15.15 35.44
N LEU A 21 -23.50 15.40 34.21
CA LEU A 21 -22.85 14.35 33.42
C LEU A 21 -21.36 14.29 33.80
N PRO A 22 -20.75 13.10 33.92
CA PRO A 22 -19.31 12.96 34.13
C PRO A 22 -18.54 13.52 32.93
N PRO A 23 -17.29 14.00 33.13
CA PRO A 23 -16.49 14.59 32.07
C PRO A 23 -16.31 13.58 30.93
N SER A 24 -16.59 14.03 29.71
CA SER A 24 -16.15 13.38 28.49
C SER A 24 -14.63 13.24 28.53
N ILE A 25 -14.13 12.03 28.74
CA ILE A 25 -12.74 11.70 28.49
C ILE A 25 -12.55 11.95 26.98
N PRO A 26 -11.71 12.90 26.55
CA PRO A 26 -11.31 12.95 25.16
C PRO A 26 -10.63 11.62 24.87
N ARG A 27 -11.23 10.84 23.98
CA ARG A 27 -10.66 9.59 23.48
C ARG A 27 -9.30 9.96 22.89
N THR A 28 -8.24 9.78 23.67
CA THR A 28 -6.87 9.93 23.22
C THR A 28 -6.69 8.97 22.06
N SER A 29 -6.30 9.54 20.93
CA SER A 29 -6.02 8.87 19.67
C SER A 29 -5.30 7.53 19.90
N PRO A 30 -5.69 6.45 19.21
CA PRO A 30 -4.90 5.23 19.25
C PRO A 30 -3.49 5.54 18.78
N THR A 31 -2.54 5.19 19.64
CA THR A 31 -1.13 4.87 19.40
C THR A 31 -0.64 5.18 17.99
N GLU A 32 0.22 6.21 17.94
CA GLU A 32 1.12 6.52 16.84
C GLU A 32 1.59 5.23 16.13
N PRO A 33 1.17 4.98 14.88
CA PRO A 33 1.83 3.95 14.10
C PRO A 33 3.25 4.47 13.84
N SER A 34 4.23 3.66 14.25
CA SER A 34 5.62 3.69 13.80
C SER A 34 5.77 4.37 12.43
N PRO A 35 6.78 5.24 12.22
CA PRO A 35 7.00 5.92 10.94
C PRO A 35 7.42 4.90 9.88
N VAL A 36 6.45 4.19 9.31
CA VAL A 36 6.61 3.63 7.97
C VAL A 36 6.69 4.83 7.04
N PRO A 37 7.75 4.96 6.23
CA PRO A 37 7.81 6.02 5.23
C PRO A 37 6.63 5.84 4.28
N VAL A 38 5.59 6.66 4.49
CA VAL A 38 4.51 6.85 3.52
C VAL A 38 5.14 7.69 2.43
N TRP A 39 5.63 7.00 1.39
CA TRP A 39 6.14 7.65 0.22
C TRP A 39 4.99 8.42 -0.44
N PRO A 40 5.10 9.75 -0.63
CA PRO A 40 4.11 10.47 -1.41
C PRO A 40 4.09 9.88 -2.81
N ILE A 41 2.89 9.53 -3.28
CA ILE A 41 2.56 8.99 -4.61
C ILE A 41 2.75 10.11 -5.65
N SER A 42 3.96 10.66 -5.74
CA SER A 42 4.32 11.73 -6.68
C SER A 42 5.54 11.36 -7.52
N VAL A 43 5.90 10.08 -7.55
CA VAL A 43 6.89 9.54 -8.49
C VAL A 43 6.26 8.41 -9.28
N LEU A 44 5.26 8.74 -10.09
CA LEU A 44 4.86 7.88 -11.19
C LEU A 44 4.37 8.71 -12.37
N GLU A 45 5.24 9.58 -12.89
CA GLU A 45 5.27 9.84 -14.34
C GLU A 45 6.49 9.10 -14.91
N CYS A 46 6.38 7.78 -14.92
CA CYS A 46 7.12 6.93 -15.82
C CYS A 46 6.07 6.07 -16.52
N SER A 47 5.53 6.60 -17.64
CA SER A 47 4.60 5.97 -18.58
C SER A 47 3.76 4.80 -18.03
N VAL A 48 2.72 5.13 -17.26
CA VAL A 48 1.52 4.29 -17.17
C VAL A 48 0.49 4.91 -18.11
N GLU A 49 0.67 4.67 -19.40
CA GLU A 49 -0.46 4.66 -20.30
C GLU A 49 -1.07 3.25 -20.24
N GLU A 50 -2.34 3.22 -19.80
CA GLU A 50 -3.29 2.13 -19.91
C GLU A 50 -3.25 1.00 -18.87
N VAL A 51 -3.75 1.32 -17.66
CA VAL A 51 -4.45 0.34 -16.82
C VAL A 51 -5.83 0.08 -17.43
N HIS A 52 -5.93 -0.90 -18.31
CA HIS A 52 -7.17 -1.62 -18.54
C HIS A 52 -7.05 -3.03 -17.94
N CYS A 53 -7.67 -3.19 -16.77
CA CYS A 53 -7.99 -4.50 -16.21
C CYS A 53 -9.01 -5.15 -17.15
N SER A 54 -8.57 -6.00 -18.08
CA SER A 54 -9.46 -6.82 -18.89
C SER A 54 -8.75 -8.07 -19.40
N ARG A 55 -9.19 -9.18 -18.84
CA ARG A 55 -9.01 -10.57 -19.27
C ARG A 55 -9.09 -10.70 -20.80
N SER A 56 -7.97 -10.94 -21.49
CA SER A 56 -7.96 -11.61 -22.79
C SER A 56 -6.56 -12.09 -23.15
N MET A 57 -6.45 -13.35 -23.51
CA MET A 57 -5.26 -13.95 -24.13
C MET A 57 -4.93 -13.17 -25.39
N LYS A 58 -3.96 -12.27 -25.30
CA LYS A 58 -3.29 -11.70 -26.46
C LYS A 58 -1.81 -11.84 -26.21
N ILE A 59 -1.14 -12.54 -27.12
CA ILE A 59 0.31 -12.68 -27.18
C ILE A 59 0.87 -11.28 -27.44
N MET A 60 0.92 -10.46 -26.38
CA MET A 60 1.55 -9.15 -26.34
C MET A 60 2.92 -9.36 -25.73
N ALA A 61 3.94 -8.78 -26.35
CA ALA A 61 5.36 -8.93 -26.03
C ALA A 61 5.58 -9.26 -24.55
N ARG A 62 6.12 -10.47 -24.26
CA ARG A 62 6.41 -10.92 -22.88
C ARG A 62 7.18 -9.82 -22.18
N THR A 63 6.50 -9.04 -21.35
CA THR A 63 7.11 -7.90 -20.68
C THR A 63 7.98 -8.52 -19.61
N LYS A 64 9.29 -8.59 -19.86
CA LYS A 64 10.24 -9.25 -18.95
C LYS A 64 10.10 -8.64 -17.56
N TYR A 65 9.90 -9.47 -16.55
CA TYR A 65 9.94 -9.06 -15.16
C TYR A 65 11.39 -8.84 -14.77
N THR A 66 11.78 -7.58 -14.61
CA THR A 66 13.10 -7.23 -14.07
C THR A 66 13.08 -7.31 -12.55
N VAL A 67 14.26 -7.47 -11.94
CA VAL A 67 14.43 -7.49 -10.49
C VAL A 67 13.78 -6.28 -9.81
N GLU A 68 13.96 -5.08 -10.38
CA GLU A 68 13.35 -3.85 -9.86
C GLU A 68 11.83 -3.94 -9.82
N LYS A 69 11.19 -4.41 -10.90
CA LYS A 69 9.73 -4.55 -10.96
C LYS A 69 9.22 -5.52 -9.90
N VAL A 70 9.89 -6.67 -9.74
CA VAL A 70 9.50 -7.69 -8.75
C VAL A 70 9.61 -7.14 -7.33
N LEU A 71 10.73 -6.48 -7.00
CA LEU A 71 10.90 -5.82 -5.69
C LEU A 71 9.89 -4.70 -5.45
N TYR A 72 9.61 -3.90 -6.48
CA TYR A 72 8.60 -2.85 -6.38
C TYR A 72 7.22 -3.42 -6.06
N PHE A 73 6.77 -4.46 -6.76
CA PHE A 73 5.48 -5.11 -6.49
C PHE A 73 5.45 -5.77 -5.11
N ALA A 74 6.52 -6.44 -4.69
CA ALA A 74 6.60 -7.05 -3.36
C ALA A 74 6.61 -6.00 -2.23
N ASN A 75 7.02 -4.76 -2.51
CA ASN A 75 7.03 -3.65 -1.55
C ASN A 75 5.68 -2.90 -1.45
N GLN A 76 4.71 -3.20 -2.32
CA GLN A 76 3.41 -2.55 -2.25
C GLN A 76 2.60 -3.03 -1.05
N LYS A 77 1.52 -2.31 -0.72
CA LYS A 77 0.56 -2.76 0.31
C LYS A 77 0.01 -4.14 -0.01
N SER A 78 -0.35 -4.38 -1.27
CA SER A 78 -0.67 -5.71 -1.80
C SER A 78 0.63 -6.50 -1.97
N ALA A 79 0.70 -7.71 -1.41
CA ALA A 79 1.83 -8.61 -1.63
C ALA A 79 1.95 -9.00 -3.12
N LEU A 80 3.16 -9.34 -3.56
CA LEU A 80 3.37 -9.87 -4.91
C LEU A 80 2.75 -11.27 -5.00
N HIS A 81 1.75 -11.43 -5.85
CA HIS A 81 1.12 -12.72 -6.13
C HIS A 81 1.86 -13.46 -7.26
N VAL A 82 2.17 -14.74 -7.04
CA VAL A 82 2.78 -15.64 -8.01
C VAL A 82 1.85 -16.83 -8.19
N GLY A 83 1.30 -16.99 -9.41
CA GLY A 83 0.37 -18.07 -9.70
C GLY A 83 1.05 -19.44 -9.76
N PRO A 84 0.34 -20.54 -9.45
CA PRO A 84 0.89 -21.90 -9.39
C PRO A 84 1.34 -22.45 -10.76
N ASN A 85 0.94 -21.80 -11.85
CA ASN A 85 1.40 -22.17 -13.19
C ASN A 85 2.70 -21.50 -13.60
N GLU A 86 3.16 -20.46 -12.88
CA GLU A 86 4.41 -19.75 -13.18
C GLU A 86 5.63 -20.66 -13.03
N GLU A 87 5.61 -21.55 -12.03
CA GLU A 87 6.60 -22.60 -11.85
C GLU A 87 6.65 -23.55 -13.05
N LYS A 88 5.49 -23.99 -13.54
CA LYS A 88 5.41 -24.97 -14.63
C LYS A 88 5.88 -24.43 -15.97
N ILE A 89 5.70 -23.13 -16.19
CA ILE A 89 6.16 -22.46 -17.41
C ILE A 89 7.59 -21.91 -17.29
N ASP A 90 8.21 -22.05 -16.11
CA ASP A 90 9.56 -21.57 -15.78
C ASP A 90 9.76 -20.12 -16.25
N SER A 91 8.84 -19.25 -15.82
CA SER A 91 8.80 -17.86 -16.28
C SER A 91 9.97 -17.05 -15.72
N ASP A 92 10.30 -15.96 -16.42
CA ASP A 92 11.26 -14.96 -15.93
C ASP A 92 10.85 -14.44 -14.54
N LEU A 93 9.54 -14.37 -14.25
CA LEU A 93 9.01 -14.00 -12.94
C LEU A 93 9.38 -15.05 -11.88
N TYR A 94 9.08 -16.33 -12.12
CA TYR A 94 9.38 -17.41 -11.18
C TYR A 94 10.87 -17.49 -10.86
N ARG A 95 11.73 -17.46 -11.88
CA ARG A 95 13.19 -17.47 -11.70
C ARG A 95 13.69 -16.27 -10.89
N THR A 96 13.14 -15.08 -11.15
CA THR A 96 13.52 -13.86 -10.43
C THR A 96 13.06 -13.90 -8.99
N VAL A 97 11.84 -14.39 -8.72
CA VAL A 97 11.30 -14.56 -7.37
C VAL A 97 12.16 -15.54 -6.58
N GLN A 98 12.50 -16.70 -7.14
CA GLN A 98 13.38 -17.67 -6.49
C GLN A 98 14.73 -17.06 -6.13
N ALA A 99 15.38 -16.36 -7.07
CA ALA A 99 16.67 -15.72 -6.81
C ALA A 99 16.59 -14.64 -5.70
N LEU A 100 15.47 -13.91 -5.62
CA LEU A 100 15.26 -12.90 -4.57
C LEU A 100 14.92 -13.52 -3.21
N VAL A 101 14.22 -14.65 -3.19
CA VAL A 101 13.96 -15.42 -1.96
C VAL A 101 15.27 -16.02 -1.44
N GLU A 102 16.08 -16.64 -2.30
CA GLU A 102 17.38 -17.22 -1.94
C GLU A 102 18.34 -16.15 -1.39
N LYS A 103 18.30 -14.96 -1.98
CA LYS A 103 19.08 -13.81 -1.52
C LYS A 103 18.55 -13.18 -0.22
N GLY A 104 17.31 -13.50 0.18
CA GLY A 104 16.65 -12.92 1.34
C GLY A 104 16.14 -11.49 1.14
N ASP A 105 15.96 -11.05 -0.11
CA ASP A 105 15.39 -9.73 -0.44
C ASP A 105 13.86 -9.73 -0.37
N ILE A 106 13.23 -10.90 -0.56
CA ILE A 106 11.79 -11.10 -0.37
C ILE A 106 11.53 -12.37 0.44
N HIS A 107 10.37 -12.46 1.09
CA HIS A 107 9.94 -13.62 1.84
C HIS A 107 8.49 -13.98 1.53
N LEU A 108 8.15 -15.26 1.68
CA LEU A 108 6.77 -15.76 1.56
C LEU A 108 5.95 -15.25 2.75
N CYS A 109 4.85 -14.57 2.46
CA CYS A 109 3.94 -13.98 3.45
C CYS A 109 2.60 -14.72 3.51
N GLY A 110 2.25 -15.50 2.49
CA GLY A 110 1.02 -16.28 2.47
C GLY A 110 0.89 -17.16 1.24
N THR A 111 -0.03 -18.10 1.34
CA THR A 111 -0.37 -19.07 0.27
C THR A 111 -1.86 -19.28 0.29
N ASP A 112 -2.47 -19.29 -0.90
CA ASP A 112 -3.86 -19.65 -1.11
C ASP A 112 -4.02 -20.56 -2.34
N ASP A 113 -5.27 -20.91 -2.67
CA ASP A 113 -5.60 -21.73 -3.84
C ASP A 113 -5.25 -21.05 -5.19
N SER A 114 -5.01 -19.74 -5.16
CA SER A 114 -4.65 -18.94 -6.33
C SER A 114 -3.14 -18.80 -6.49
N GLY A 115 -2.33 -19.06 -5.47
CA GLY A 115 -0.87 -19.06 -5.54
C GLY A 115 -0.16 -18.59 -4.26
N GLU A 116 1.07 -18.11 -4.44
CA GLU A 116 1.97 -17.68 -3.38
C GLU A 116 2.04 -16.14 -3.32
N TYR A 117 2.20 -15.59 -2.12
CA TYR A 117 2.29 -14.14 -1.89
C TYR A 117 3.62 -13.77 -1.23
N PHE A 118 4.35 -12.85 -1.84
CA PHE A 118 5.67 -12.43 -1.38
C PHE A 118 5.71 -10.96 -0.94
N LYS A 119 6.51 -10.68 0.08
CA LYS A 119 6.77 -9.35 0.61
C LYS A 119 8.26 -9.03 0.64
N THR A 120 8.61 -7.78 0.43
CA THR A 120 9.99 -7.30 0.59
C THR A 120 10.43 -7.36 2.05
N THR A 121 11.69 -7.68 2.24
CA THR A 121 12.40 -7.51 3.51
C THR A 121 13.11 -6.15 3.54
N LYS A 122 13.71 -5.80 4.69
CA LYS A 122 14.53 -4.59 4.83
C LYS A 122 15.70 -4.58 3.82
N SER A 123 16.32 -5.74 3.55
CA SER A 123 17.37 -5.88 2.53
C SER A 123 16.82 -5.67 1.12
N GLY A 124 15.62 -6.19 0.83
CA GLY A 124 14.94 -5.97 -0.45
C GLY A 124 14.59 -4.50 -0.71
N GLU A 125 14.15 -3.77 0.31
CA GLU A 125 13.87 -2.33 0.20
C GLU A 125 15.15 -1.52 -0.08
N ILE A 126 16.24 -1.84 0.62
CA ILE A 126 17.57 -1.26 0.35
C ILE A 126 18.00 -1.56 -1.09
N HIS A 127 17.79 -2.78 -1.57
CA HIS A 127 18.13 -3.18 -2.93
C HIS A 127 17.29 -2.41 -3.97
N LEU A 128 15.99 -2.28 -3.74
CA LEU A 128 15.08 -1.51 -4.58
C LEU A 128 15.53 -0.03 -4.67
N LEU A 129 15.83 0.61 -3.55
CA LEU A 129 16.28 1.99 -3.52
C LEU A 129 17.60 2.19 -4.28
N LYS A 130 18.55 1.26 -4.16
CA LYS A 130 19.80 1.29 -4.93
C LYS A 130 19.55 1.25 -6.44
N LEU A 131 18.62 0.39 -6.89
CA LEU A 131 18.24 0.30 -8.31
C LEU A 131 17.59 1.61 -8.79
N GLN A 132 16.65 2.15 -8.03
CA GLN A 132 15.97 3.41 -8.36
C GLN A 132 16.94 4.61 -8.40
N ILE A 133 17.89 4.70 -7.46
CA ILE A 133 18.93 5.73 -7.47
C ILE A 133 19.81 5.59 -8.72
N ALA A 134 20.23 4.37 -9.07
CA ALA A 134 21.05 4.13 -10.26
C ALA A 134 20.33 4.58 -11.54
N TRP A 135 19.04 4.24 -11.67
CA TRP A 135 18.22 4.67 -12.80
C TRP A 135 18.04 6.19 -12.83
N ARG A 136 17.73 6.82 -11.68
CA ARG A 136 17.57 8.28 -11.61
C ARG A 136 18.85 9.03 -11.97
N LYS A 137 20.01 8.53 -11.52
CA LYS A 137 21.32 9.10 -11.89
C LYS A 137 21.57 9.04 -13.39
N SER A 138 21.26 7.93 -14.05
CA SER A 138 21.43 7.82 -15.51
C SER A 138 20.47 8.72 -16.29
N HIS A 139 19.31 9.04 -15.71
CA HIS A 139 18.28 9.90 -16.32
C HIS A 139 18.31 11.36 -15.82
N GLN A 140 19.35 11.75 -15.06
CA GLN A 140 19.52 13.11 -14.51
C GLN A 140 18.29 13.59 -13.70
N LYS A 141 17.66 12.66 -12.97
CA LYS A 141 16.55 12.95 -12.06
C LYS A 141 17.10 13.13 -10.64
N ASP A 142 16.36 13.89 -9.82
CA ASP A 142 16.70 14.08 -8.41
C ASP A 142 16.75 12.73 -7.67
N VAL A 143 17.69 12.59 -6.72
CA VAL A 143 17.87 11.37 -5.93
C VAL A 143 17.83 11.61 -4.42
N ALA A 144 17.60 12.85 -3.98
CA ALA A 144 17.75 13.25 -2.59
C ALA A 144 16.85 12.42 -1.67
N ASP A 145 15.57 12.28 -2.02
CA ASP A 145 14.60 11.52 -1.23
C ASP A 145 14.98 10.03 -1.12
N HIS A 146 15.48 9.44 -2.21
CA HIS A 146 15.82 8.01 -2.25
C HIS A 146 17.10 7.74 -1.45
N GLN A 147 18.06 8.68 -1.49
CA GLN A 147 19.27 8.61 -0.67
C GLN A 147 18.98 8.82 0.82
N ALA A 148 18.05 9.73 1.16
CA ALA A 148 17.62 9.94 2.53
C ALA A 148 16.98 8.67 3.12
N ALA A 149 16.05 8.05 2.37
CA ALA A 149 15.44 6.80 2.80
C ALA A 149 16.43 5.62 2.88
N LEU A 150 17.37 5.53 1.92
CA LEU A 150 18.43 4.53 1.97
C LEU A 150 19.28 4.69 3.23
N THR A 151 19.60 5.94 3.61
CA THR A 151 20.34 6.25 4.84
C THR A 151 19.53 5.86 6.07
N LEU A 152 18.23 6.16 6.10
CA LEU A 152 17.34 5.78 7.21
C LEU A 152 17.25 4.26 7.40
N LEU A 153 17.22 3.50 6.32
CA LEU A 153 17.17 2.04 6.38
C LEU A 153 18.52 1.40 6.72
N THR A 154 19.63 2.08 6.47
CA THR A 154 20.98 1.54 6.74
C THR A 154 21.57 2.03 8.06
N ALA A 155 20.97 3.04 8.68
CA ALA A 155 21.22 3.44 10.07
C ALA A 155 20.73 2.38 11.07
#